data_AF-A0A7X6VAU6-F1
#
_entry.id   AF-A0A7X6VAU6-F1
#
_cell.length_a   1.000
_cell.length_b   1.000
_cell.length_c   1.000
_cell.angle_alpha   90.00
_cell.angle_beta   90.00
_cell.angle_gamma   90.00
#
_symmetry.space_group_name_H-M   'P 1'
#
loop_
_entity.id
_entity.type
_entity.pdbx_description
1 polymer ?
#
loop_
_entity_poly.entity_id
_entity_poly.type
_entity_poly.pdbx_seq_one_letter_code
_entity_poly.pdbx_strand_id
1 'polypeptide(L)'
;MPDEAFFVYKSLIIIKVGEEFLDTIIGRYVWSKSGRDKDRLFIIIDLCDDQHVLVADGELRRVGKPKKKKLKHLNITNKIAEEINTIVTMKKRLLDADLQRAINNYNEEIATSNVRGV
;
A
#
# COMPACT_ATOMS: atom_id res chain seq x y z
N MET A 1 4.60 23.39 -15.42
CA MET A 1 5.97 22.83 -15.48
C MET A 1 6.27 22.30 -14.10
N PRO A 2 6.64 21.02 -13.93
CA PRO A 2 7.00 20.51 -12.61
C PRO A 2 8.24 21.25 -12.09
N ASP A 3 8.21 21.62 -10.82
CA ASP A 3 9.22 22.40 -10.12
C ASP A 3 10.57 21.66 -10.00
N GLU A 4 11.67 22.41 -9.93
CA GLU A 4 13.02 21.88 -9.76
C GLU A 4 13.15 21.02 -8.50
N ALA A 5 12.38 21.32 -7.45
CA ALA A 5 12.38 20.53 -6.23
C ALA A 5 11.80 19.12 -6.47
N PHE A 6 10.83 18.94 -7.35
CA PHE A 6 10.32 17.63 -7.77
C PHE A 6 11.40 16.80 -8.49
N PHE A 7 12.21 17.42 -9.36
CA PHE A 7 13.30 16.70 -10.04
C PHE A 7 14.45 16.38 -9.10
N VAL A 8 14.81 17.29 -8.19
CA VAL A 8 15.84 17.06 -7.17
C VAL A 8 15.38 16.00 -6.18
N TYR A 9 14.13 16.02 -5.71
CA TYR A 9 13.61 15.00 -4.80
C TYR A 9 13.54 13.64 -5.49
N LYS A 10 13.12 13.60 -6.76
CA LYS A 10 13.10 12.38 -7.57
C LYS A 10 14.51 11.85 -7.85
N SER A 11 15.49 12.72 -8.16
CA SER A 11 16.89 12.34 -8.34
C SER A 11 17.57 11.95 -7.02
N LEU A 12 17.27 12.60 -5.89
CA LEU A 12 17.83 12.27 -4.58
C LEU A 12 17.28 10.91 -4.07
N ILE A 13 16.02 10.60 -4.38
CA ILE A 13 15.44 9.25 -4.20
C ILE A 13 16.15 8.23 -5.10
N ILE A 14 16.40 8.56 -6.37
CA ILE A 14 17.07 7.65 -7.32
C ILE A 14 18.55 7.41 -6.94
N ILE A 15 19.27 8.43 -6.49
CA ILE A 15 20.72 8.36 -6.16
C ILE A 15 20.97 7.61 -4.83
N LYS A 16 19.99 7.56 -3.91
CA LYS A 16 20.15 6.92 -2.60
C LYS A 16 19.64 5.47 -2.54
N VAL A 17 18.92 5.00 -3.56
CA VAL A 17 18.09 3.80 -3.47
C VAL A 17 18.17 2.95 -4.75
N GLY A 18 19.37 2.45 -5.08
CA GLY A 18 19.53 1.46 -6.14
C GLY A 18 19.01 0.07 -5.77
N GLU A 19 18.83 -0.21 -4.48
CA GLU A 19 18.48 -1.54 -3.96
C GLU A 19 17.28 -1.54 -2.98
N GLU A 20 16.94 -0.41 -2.33
CA GLU A 20 15.96 -0.41 -1.21
C GLU A 20 14.54 0.12 -1.54
N PHE A 21 14.24 0.44 -2.80
CA PHE A 21 12.95 1.08 -3.16
C PHE A 21 11.80 0.07 -3.23
N LEU A 22 12.11 -1.19 -3.52
CA LEU A 22 11.13 -2.27 -3.66
C LEU A 22 10.68 -2.81 -2.28
N ASP A 23 11.52 -2.73 -1.26
CA ASP A 23 11.15 -3.09 0.12
C ASP A 23 10.18 -2.09 0.78
N THR A 24 10.12 -0.85 0.28
CA THR A 24 9.35 0.23 0.92
C THR A 24 7.85 0.19 0.61
N ILE A 25 7.39 -0.60 -0.37
CA ILE A 25 5.98 -0.57 -0.80
C ILE A 25 5.12 -1.73 -0.30
N ILE A 26 5.73 -2.82 0.14
CA ILE A 26 5.02 -3.93 0.78
C ILE A 26 4.43 -3.44 2.12
N GLY A 27 3.20 -3.85 2.41
CA GLY A 27 2.46 -3.43 3.59
C GLY A 27 1.85 -2.03 3.51
N ARG A 28 2.06 -1.26 2.43
CA ARG A 28 1.43 0.07 2.29
C ARG A 28 -0.07 -0.03 2.04
N TYR A 29 -0.81 0.85 2.69
CA TYR A 29 -2.22 1.05 2.41
C TYR A 29 -2.41 1.80 1.10
N VAL A 30 -3.34 1.32 0.28
CA VAL A 30 -3.63 1.88 -1.04
C VAL A 30 -5.13 1.97 -1.30
N TRP A 31 -5.57 3.11 -1.83
CA TRP A 31 -6.95 3.28 -2.28
C TRP A 31 -7.08 2.98 -3.76
N SER A 32 -8.13 2.25 -4.11
CA SER A 32 -8.44 1.95 -5.49
C SER A 32 -9.09 3.16 -6.19
N LYS A 33 -8.38 3.82 -7.12
CA LYS A 33 -8.89 5.00 -7.85
C LYS A 33 -9.95 4.69 -8.90
N SER A 34 -9.96 3.46 -9.42
CA SER A 34 -10.78 3.07 -10.58
C SER A 34 -11.00 1.56 -10.67
N GLY A 35 -12.02 1.18 -11.45
CA GLY A 35 -12.43 -0.20 -11.74
C GLY A 35 -13.52 -0.73 -10.80
N ARG A 36 -13.77 -2.04 -10.84
CA ARG A 36 -14.83 -2.71 -10.06
C ARG A 36 -14.73 -2.52 -8.55
N ASP A 37 -13.52 -2.29 -8.05
CA ASP A 37 -13.25 -2.17 -6.62
C ASP A 37 -12.93 -0.71 -6.26
N LYS A 38 -13.51 0.27 -6.99
CA LYS A 38 -13.27 1.70 -6.75
C LYS A 38 -13.60 2.06 -5.29
N ASP A 39 -12.83 2.98 -4.71
CA ASP A 39 -13.01 3.54 -3.37
C ASP A 39 -12.87 2.51 -2.22
N ARG A 40 -12.35 1.31 -2.52
CA ARG A 40 -11.93 0.33 -1.51
C ARG A 40 -10.46 0.52 -1.12
N LEU A 41 -10.19 0.30 0.15
CA LEU A 41 -8.86 0.23 0.74
C LEU A 41 -8.30 -1.18 0.57
N PHE A 42 -7.03 -1.26 0.20
CA PHE A 42 -6.28 -2.50 0.15
C PHE A 42 -4.89 -2.30 0.77
N ILE A 43 -4.19 -3.40 0.97
CA ILE A 43 -2.77 -3.42 1.34
C ILE A 43 -2.00 -4.11 0.22
N ILE A 44 -0.84 -3.55 -0.15
CA ILE A 44 0.09 -4.21 -1.08
C ILE A 44 0.77 -5.36 -0.34
N ILE A 45 0.61 -6.58 -0.85
CA ILE A 45 1.20 -7.78 -0.24
C ILE A 45 2.34 -8.38 -1.05
N ASP A 46 2.47 -7.99 -2.33
CA ASP A 46 3.54 -8.50 -3.20
C ASP A 46 3.74 -7.61 -4.44
N LEU A 47 4.87 -7.81 -5.11
CA LEU A 47 5.27 -7.16 -6.35
C LEU A 47 5.26 -8.18 -7.51
N CYS A 48 4.50 -7.90 -8.56
CA CYS A 48 4.50 -8.75 -9.75
C CYS A 48 5.55 -8.35 -10.76
N ASP A 49 5.68 -7.03 -11.00
CA ASP A 49 6.54 -6.43 -12.01
C ASP A 49 6.66 -4.92 -11.71
N ASP A 50 7.44 -4.19 -12.50
CA ASP A 50 7.74 -2.76 -12.29
C ASP A 50 6.51 -1.85 -12.21
N GLN A 51 5.35 -2.28 -12.74
CA GLN A 51 4.14 -1.47 -12.82
C GLN A 51 2.94 -2.10 -12.12
N HIS A 52 3.04 -3.36 -11.68
CA HIS A 52 1.93 -4.10 -11.09
C HIS A 52 2.29 -4.68 -9.72
N VAL A 53 1.30 -4.58 -8.83
CA VAL A 53 1.35 -5.10 -7.47
C VAL A 53 0.20 -6.07 -7.23
N LEU A 54 0.38 -6.93 -6.23
CA LEU A 54 -0.70 -7.72 -5.66
C LEU A 54 -1.26 -6.99 -4.44
N VAL A 55 -2.57 -6.78 -4.44
CA VAL A 55 -3.28 -6.14 -3.35
C VAL A 55 -4.35 -7.05 -2.77
N ALA A 56 -4.54 -6.98 -1.46
CA ALA A 56 -5.51 -7.76 -0.71
C ALA A 56 -6.13 -6.93 0.43
N ASP A 57 -7.36 -7.24 0.79
CA ASP A 57 -8.10 -6.67 1.93
C ASP A 57 -8.52 -7.74 2.96
N GLY A 58 -8.32 -9.02 2.64
CA GLY A 58 -8.72 -10.15 3.50
C GLY A 58 -10.22 -10.44 3.50
N GLU A 59 -11.06 -9.62 2.86
CA GLU A 59 -12.51 -9.82 2.78
C GLU A 59 -12.93 -10.19 1.35
N LEU A 60 -12.92 -9.21 0.44
CA LEU A 60 -13.27 -9.41 -0.97
C LEU A 60 -12.11 -10.05 -1.74
N ARG A 61 -10.89 -9.64 -1.40
CA ARG A 61 -9.62 -10.06 -2.00
C ARG A 61 -8.75 -10.66 -0.89
N ARG A 62 -8.84 -11.99 -0.76
CA ARG A 62 -8.06 -12.79 0.19
C ARG A 62 -6.58 -12.88 -0.19
N VAL A 63 -5.73 -13.16 0.78
CA VAL A 63 -4.28 -13.39 0.60
C VAL A 63 -4.02 -14.47 -0.46
N GLY A 64 -4.82 -15.55 -0.47
CA GLY A 64 -4.69 -16.64 -1.43
C GLY A 64 -5.22 -16.34 -2.84
N LYS A 65 -5.98 -15.25 -3.02
CA LYS A 65 -6.47 -14.81 -4.33
C LYS A 65 -6.39 -13.28 -4.43
N PRO A 66 -5.17 -12.73 -4.36
CA PRO A 66 -4.98 -11.30 -4.36
C PRO A 66 -5.27 -10.73 -5.74
N LYS A 67 -5.53 -9.43 -5.79
CA LYS A 67 -5.83 -8.75 -7.04
C LYS A 67 -4.56 -8.15 -7.63
N LYS A 68 -4.21 -8.54 -8.86
CA LYS A 68 -3.19 -7.84 -9.64
C LYS A 68 -3.71 -6.46 -10.06
N LYS A 69 -2.98 -5.40 -9.71
CA LYS A 69 -3.36 -4.01 -10.03
C LYS A 69 -2.16 -3.18 -10.47
N LYS A 70 -2.35 -2.33 -11.48
CA LYS A 70 -1.32 -1.37 -11.90
C LYS A 70 -1.21 -0.23 -10.90
N LEU A 71 0.02 0.19 -10.58
CA LEU A 71 0.32 1.29 -9.65
C LEU A 71 -0.42 2.59 -10.03
N LYS A 72 -0.56 2.90 -11.33
CA LYS A 72 -1.29 4.09 -11.81
C LYS A 72 -2.77 4.14 -11.41
N HIS A 73 -3.39 3.00 -11.09
CA HIS A 73 -4.79 2.92 -10.66
C HIS A 73 -4.94 2.89 -9.14
N LEU A 74 -3.84 3.07 -8.40
CA LEU A 74 -3.80 3.13 -6.95
C LEU A 74 -3.51 4.55 -6.49
N ASN A 75 -4.06 4.90 -5.34
CA ASN A 75 -3.59 6.01 -4.53
C ASN A 75 -2.76 5.41 -3.40
N ILE A 76 -1.44 5.49 -3.51
CA ILE A 76 -0.55 4.95 -2.50
C ILE A 76 -0.47 5.94 -1.35
N THR A 77 -0.75 5.48 -0.13
CA THR A 77 -0.71 6.33 1.07
C THR A 77 0.69 6.29 1.69
N ASN A 78 1.03 7.26 2.53
CA ASN A 78 2.30 7.28 3.27
C ASN A 78 2.30 6.36 4.50
N LYS A 79 1.23 5.61 4.74
CA LYS A 79 1.09 4.72 5.88
C LYS A 79 1.44 3.28 5.47
N ILE A 80 2.17 2.62 6.35
CA ILE A 80 2.57 1.22 6.22
C ILE A 80 1.90 0.44 7.36
N ALA A 81 1.34 -0.72 7.03
CA ALA A 81 0.95 -1.71 8.00
C ALA A 81 2.20 -2.49 8.41
N GLU A 82 2.91 -2.01 9.42
CA GLU A 82 4.21 -2.57 9.87
C GLU A 82 4.14 -4.07 10.17
N GLU A 83 3.03 -4.52 10.76
CA GLU A 83 2.81 -5.94 11.04
C GLU A 83 2.75 -6.77 9.75
N ILE A 84 2.06 -6.27 8.73
CA ILE A 84 1.92 -6.94 7.44
C ILE A 84 3.25 -6.93 6.69
N ASN A 85 3.94 -5.79 6.67
CA ASN A 85 5.29 -5.69 6.10
C ASN A 85 6.21 -6.72 6.76
N THR A 86 6.27 -6.75 8.09
CA THR A 86 7.11 -7.69 8.84
C THR A 86 6.76 -9.15 8.51
N ILE A 87 5.47 -9.52 8.47
CA ILE A 87 5.04 -10.88 8.15
C ILE A 87 5.51 -11.29 6.75
N VAL A 88 5.31 -10.41 5.75
CA VAL A 88 5.68 -10.68 4.36
C VAL A 88 7.20 -10.74 4.19
N THR A 89 7.94 -9.77 4.75
CA THR A 89 9.40 -9.68 4.69
C THR A 89 10.07 -10.87 5.40
N MET A 90 9.51 -11.31 6.53
CA MET A 90 9.96 -12.52 7.23
C MET A 90 9.52 -13.82 6.55
N LYS A 91 8.83 -13.76 5.39
CA LYS A 91 8.27 -14.91 4.66
C LYS A 91 7.37 -15.79 5.53
N LYS A 92 6.71 -15.17 6.52
CA LYS A 92 5.70 -15.82 7.35
C LYS A 92 4.38 -15.89 6.60
N ARG A 93 3.50 -16.79 7.05
CA ARG A 93 2.18 -16.95 6.46
C ARG A 93 1.28 -15.77 6.86
N LEU A 94 0.97 -14.91 5.90
CA LEU A 94 -0.02 -13.85 6.05
C LEU A 94 -1.45 -14.43 6.02
N LEU A 95 -2.31 -14.01 6.96
CA LEU A 95 -3.70 -14.44 7.05
C LEU A 95 -4.66 -13.32 6.63
N ASP A 96 -5.84 -13.72 6.17
CA ASP A 96 -6.91 -12.78 5.84
C ASP A 96 -7.31 -11.91 7.05
N ALA A 97 -7.28 -12.49 8.26
CA ALA A 97 -7.59 -11.78 9.50
C ALA A 97 -6.58 -10.66 9.84
N ASP A 98 -5.30 -10.84 9.49
CA ASP A 98 -4.26 -9.82 9.72
C ASP A 98 -4.55 -8.58 8.88
N LEU A 99 -4.92 -8.78 7.60
CA LEU A 99 -5.30 -7.71 6.69
C LEU A 99 -6.56 -6.96 7.15
N GLN A 100 -7.60 -7.70 7.56
CA GLN A 100 -8.84 -7.11 8.04
C GLN A 100 -8.60 -6.24 9.28
N ARG A 101 -7.79 -6.72 10.24
CA ARG A 101 -7.41 -5.96 11.43
C ARG A 101 -6.66 -4.68 11.07
N ALA A 102 -5.67 -4.78 10.18
CA ALA A 102 -4.89 -3.63 9.74
C ALA A 102 -5.77 -2.55 9.06
N ILE A 103 -6.68 -2.98 8.17
CA ILE A 103 -7.62 -2.09 7.47
C ILE A 103 -8.58 -1.41 8.45
N ASN A 104 -9.14 -2.15 9.40
CA ASN A 104 -10.07 -1.58 10.39
C ASN A 104 -9.38 -0.53 11.26
N ASN A 105 -8.19 -0.85 11.79
CA ASN A 105 -7.40 0.09 12.58
C ASN A 105 -7.09 1.38 11.80
N TYR A 106 -6.74 1.25 10.52
CA TYR A 106 -6.47 2.41 9.66
C TYR A 106 -7.72 3.27 9.42
N ASN A 107 -8.88 2.65 9.22
CA ASN A 107 -10.14 3.37 9.07
C ASN A 107 -10.56 4.10 10.36
N GLU A 108 -10.37 3.47 11.52
CA GLU A 108 -10.62 4.08 12.83
C GLU A 108 -9.70 5.28 13.08
N GLU A 109 -8.43 5.16 12.69
CA GLU A 109 -7.47 6.27 12.78
C GLU A 109 -7.92 7.46 11.92
N ILE A 110 -8.30 7.22 10.65
CA ILE A 110 -8.83 8.28 9.77
C ILE A 110 -10.09 8.91 10.34
N ALA A 111 -11.02 8.10 10.85
CA ALA A 111 -12.26 8.59 11.44
C ALA A 111 -11.97 9.50 12.64
N THR A 112 -11.03 9.10 13.51
CA THR A 112 -10.63 9.88 14.69
C THR A 112 -9.95 11.19 14.29
N SER A 113 -9.09 11.18 13.27
CA SER A 113 -8.44 12.39 12.74
C SER A 113 -9.44 13.40 12.20
N ASN A 114 -10.53 12.94 11.56
CA ASN A 114 -11.57 13.83 11.04
C ASN A 114 -12.42 14.49 12.14
N VAL A 115 -12.56 13.85 13.31
CA VAL A 115 -13.36 14.39 14.43
C VAL A 115 -12.59 15.45 15.24
N ARG A 116 -11.25 15.38 15.30
CA ARG A 116 -10.41 16.35 16.03
C ARG A 116 -10.16 17.66 15.27
N GLY A 117 -10.63 17.75 14.03
CA GLY A 117 -10.44 18.89 13.13
C GLY A 117 -11.60 19.89 13.08
N VAL A 118 -12.54 19.85 14.02
CA VAL A 118 -13.63 20.82 14.21
C VAL A 118 -13.46 21.63 15.48
#